data_AF-A0A060BNR7-F1
#
_entry.id   AF-A0A060BNR7-F1
#
_cell.length_a   1.000
_cell.length_b   1.000
_cell.length_c   1.000
_cell.angle_alpha   90.00
_cell.angle_beta   90.00
_cell.angle_gamma   90.00
#
_symmetry.space_group_name_H-M   'P 1'
#
loop_
_entity.id
_entity.type
_entity.pdbx_description
1 polymer ?
#
loop_
_entity_poly.entity_id
_entity_poly.type
_entity_poly.pdbx_seq_one_letter_code
_entity_poly.pdbx_strand_id
1 'polypeptide(L)'
;MTSFGLFVDDIPEELRHAPDREAFGSLVEAQLAVVNSVAARLAESVTVDDFSVCPTQYWGKGSEPYIVALGRGLAEGVSVYWTGRAICSPELEARDAKVFADSTGRRPLYWDNFPVNDVAMTGE
;
A
#
# COMPACT_ATOMS: atom_id res chain seq x y z
N MET A 1 0.49 1.80 22.57
CA MET A 1 0.19 1.37 21.19
C MET A 1 1.48 1.43 20.42
N THR A 2 1.94 0.30 19.87
CA THR A 2 3.26 0.17 19.20
C THR A 2 3.13 -0.27 17.73
N SER A 3 1.91 -0.53 17.26
CA SER A 3 1.60 -0.86 15.86
C SER A 3 0.76 0.25 15.24
N PHE A 4 1.11 0.64 14.01
CA PHE A 4 0.48 1.75 13.31
C PHE A 4 0.17 1.36 11.85
N GLY A 5 -0.92 1.91 11.30
CA GLY A 5 -1.30 1.76 9.90
C GLY A 5 -1.57 3.12 9.27
N LEU A 6 -1.07 3.35 8.06
CA LEU A 6 -1.36 4.56 7.26
C LEU A 6 -2.04 4.16 5.95
N PHE A 7 -3.31 4.53 5.79
CA PHE A 7 -4.15 4.05 4.69
C PHE A 7 -4.43 5.19 3.72
N VAL A 8 -4.10 4.97 2.45
CA VAL A 8 -4.29 5.90 1.33
C VAL A 8 -4.98 5.20 0.14
N ASP A 9 -5.78 4.18 0.43
CA ASP A 9 -6.72 3.53 -0.48
C ASP A 9 -7.95 4.40 -0.75
N ASP A 10 -8.67 4.11 -1.83
CA ASP A 10 -9.91 4.77 -2.24
C ASP A 10 -9.84 6.31 -2.37
N ILE A 11 -8.64 6.81 -2.69
CA ILE A 11 -8.39 8.20 -3.08
C ILE A 11 -8.09 8.29 -4.59
N PRO A 12 -8.12 9.49 -5.19
CA PRO A 12 -7.72 9.66 -6.59
C PRO A 12 -6.30 9.16 -6.87
N GLU A 13 -6.12 8.48 -8.01
CA GLU A 13 -4.82 7.95 -8.48
C GLU A 13 -3.83 9.02 -8.97
N GLU A 14 -4.23 10.29 -8.92
CA GLU A 14 -3.40 11.43 -9.35
C GLU A 14 -3.40 12.52 -8.29
N LEU A 15 -2.27 13.23 -8.19
CA LEU A 15 -2.15 14.43 -7.37
C LEU A 15 -3.22 15.45 -7.76
N ARG A 16 -4.03 15.89 -6.80
CA ARG A 16 -5.14 16.85 -7.04
C ARG A 16 -4.75 18.30 -6.77
N HIS A 17 -3.86 18.53 -5.82
CA HIS A 17 -3.52 19.88 -5.35
C HIS A 17 -2.31 20.44 -6.10
N ALA A 18 -2.37 21.72 -6.47
CA ALA A 18 -1.28 22.38 -7.21
C ALA A 18 0.07 22.35 -6.48
N PRO A 19 0.16 22.59 -5.16
CA PRO A 19 1.43 22.48 -4.44
C PRO A 19 2.06 21.08 -4.53
N ASP A 20 1.26 20.01 -4.46
CA ASP A 20 1.78 18.65 -4.55
C ASP A 20 2.30 18.34 -5.95
N ARG A 21 1.62 18.84 -6.99
CA ARG A 21 2.06 18.69 -8.39
C ARG A 21 3.35 19.45 -8.70
N GLU A 22 3.61 20.53 -7.97
CA GLU A 22 4.86 21.28 -8.06
C GLU A 22 6.00 20.58 -7.29
N ALA A 23 5.67 19.97 -6.15
CA ALA A 23 6.64 19.32 -5.27
C ALA A 23 7.04 17.89 -5.71
N PHE A 24 6.13 17.14 -6.36
CA PHE A 24 6.32 15.72 -6.67
C PHE A 24 6.02 15.42 -8.14
N GLY A 25 6.83 14.54 -8.73
CA GLY A 25 6.66 14.09 -10.12
C GLY A 25 5.56 13.04 -10.30
N SER A 26 5.12 12.39 -9.22
CA SER A 26 4.08 11.36 -9.25
C SER A 26 3.38 11.19 -7.90
N LEU A 27 2.22 10.51 -7.90
CA LEU A 27 1.50 10.15 -6.67
C LEU A 27 2.36 9.29 -5.74
N VAL A 28 3.09 8.31 -6.29
CA VAL A 28 3.93 7.41 -5.50
C VAL A 28 5.07 8.14 -4.81
N GLU A 29 5.68 9.14 -5.46
CA GLU A 29 6.71 9.99 -4.83
C GLU A 29 6.16 10.76 -3.63
N ALA A 30 4.98 11.37 -3.78
CA ALA A 30 4.32 12.09 -2.69
C ALA A 30 3.99 11.16 -1.52
N GLN A 31 3.46 9.98 -1.80
CA GLN A 31 3.11 9.00 -0.77
C GLN A 31 4.33 8.43 -0.07
N LEU A 32 5.42 8.13 -0.80
CA LEU A 32 6.70 7.73 -0.20
C LEU A 32 7.22 8.80 0.77
N ALA A 33 7.16 10.08 0.38
CA ALA A 33 7.59 11.18 1.24
C ALA A 33 6.76 11.24 2.54
N VAL A 34 5.44 11.11 2.45
CA VAL A 34 4.55 11.10 3.62
C VAL A 34 4.80 9.88 4.50
N VAL A 35 4.78 8.67 3.92
CA VAL A 35 4.90 7.41 4.68
C VAL A 35 6.25 7.33 5.40
N ASN A 36 7.35 7.63 4.70
CA ASN A 36 8.68 7.58 5.30
C ASN A 36 8.87 8.68 6.37
N SER A 37 8.29 9.86 6.17
CA SER A 37 8.29 10.93 7.19
C SER A 37 7.53 10.50 8.45
N VAL A 38 6.35 9.90 8.29
CA VAL A 38 5.57 9.37 9.43
C VAL A 38 6.35 8.26 10.16
N ALA A 39 6.95 7.32 9.43
CA ALA A 39 7.76 6.25 10.01
C ALA A 39 8.90 6.81 10.88
N ALA A 40 9.64 7.79 10.34
CA ALA A 40 10.75 8.43 11.06
C ALA A 40 10.26 9.13 12.34
N ARG A 41 9.17 9.91 12.26
CA ARG A 41 8.61 10.63 13.41
C ARG A 41 8.08 9.70 14.50
N LEU A 42 7.47 8.58 14.11
CA LEU A 42 7.02 7.57 15.07
C LEU A 42 8.23 6.94 15.78
N ALA A 43 9.28 6.58 15.05
CA ALA A 43 10.50 5.99 15.62
C ALA A 43 11.23 6.93 16.59
N GLU A 44 11.12 8.25 16.41
CA GLU A 44 11.66 9.25 17.34
C GLU A 44 10.85 9.37 18.64
N SER A 45 9.57 9.02 18.62
CA SER A 45 8.61 9.35 19.68
C SER A 45 8.19 8.15 20.52
N VAL A 46 8.12 6.96 19.91
CA VAL A 46 7.61 5.74 20.53
C VAL A 46 8.35 4.52 19.99
N THR A 47 8.28 3.42 20.73
CA THR A 47 8.64 2.11 20.18
C THR A 47 7.61 1.69 19.13
N VAL A 48 8.10 1.35 17.93
CA VAL A 48 7.27 0.89 16.81
C VAL A 48 7.65 -0.56 16.52
N ASP A 49 6.72 -1.48 16.80
CA ASP A 49 6.89 -2.90 16.52
C ASP A 49 6.45 -3.24 15.09
N ASP A 50 5.44 -2.53 14.58
CA ASP A 50 4.93 -2.70 13.21
C ASP A 50 4.44 -1.35 12.66
N PHE A 51 4.77 -1.10 11.39
CA PHE A 51 4.20 -0.01 10.62
C PHE A 51 3.81 -0.53 9.23
N SER A 52 2.54 -0.36 8.89
CA SER A 52 1.97 -0.83 7.62
C SER A 52 1.35 0.31 6.83
N VAL A 53 1.37 0.18 5.50
CA VAL A 53 0.72 1.11 4.58
C VAL A 53 -0.30 0.38 3.70
N CYS A 54 -1.51 0.95 3.58
CA CYS A 54 -2.45 0.53 2.54
C CYS A 54 -2.30 1.49 1.35
N PRO A 55 -1.82 1.01 0.20
CA PRO A 55 -1.54 1.86 -0.96
C PRO A 55 -2.82 2.22 -1.72
N THR A 56 -2.76 3.21 -2.62
CA THR A 56 -3.90 3.56 -3.49
C THR A 56 -4.21 2.43 -4.47
N GLN A 57 -3.18 1.85 -5.09
CA GLN A 57 -3.31 0.59 -5.84
C GLN A 57 -3.01 -0.58 -4.90
N TYR A 58 -4.03 -1.07 -4.20
CA TYR A 58 -3.94 -2.18 -3.24
C TYR A 58 -4.30 -3.54 -3.81
N TRP A 59 -4.59 -3.64 -5.11
CA TRP A 59 -4.91 -4.88 -5.81
C TRP A 59 -4.25 -4.90 -7.21
N GLY A 60 -4.15 -6.07 -7.83
CA GLY A 60 -3.61 -6.24 -9.18
C GLY A 60 -2.66 -7.43 -9.32
N LYS A 61 -1.67 -7.33 -10.20
CA LYS A 61 -0.65 -8.37 -10.45
C LYS A 61 0.51 -8.30 -9.46
N GLY A 62 0.64 -7.20 -8.71
CA GLY A 62 1.75 -6.97 -7.79
C GLY A 62 3.05 -6.57 -8.49
N SER A 63 2.99 -6.23 -9.78
CA SER A 63 4.15 -5.85 -10.60
C SER A 63 3.93 -4.54 -11.36
N GLU A 64 2.84 -3.84 -11.05
CA GLU A 64 2.51 -2.55 -11.64
C GLU A 64 3.52 -1.47 -11.22
N PRO A 65 3.81 -0.48 -12.09
CA PRO A 65 4.84 0.52 -11.81
C PRO A 65 4.68 1.25 -10.46
N TYR A 66 3.44 1.59 -10.10
CA TYR A 66 3.15 2.30 -8.86
C TYR A 66 3.49 1.45 -7.62
N ILE A 67 2.96 0.22 -7.51
CA ILE A 67 3.19 -0.62 -6.32
C ILE A 67 4.64 -1.08 -6.22
N VAL A 68 5.31 -1.26 -7.35
CA VAL A 68 6.74 -1.56 -7.42
C VAL A 68 7.58 -0.39 -6.90
N ALA A 69 7.30 0.83 -7.36
CA ALA A 69 7.99 2.02 -6.91
C ALA A 69 7.75 2.28 -5.40
N LEU A 70 6.50 2.09 -4.94
CA LEU A 70 6.15 2.23 -3.54
C LEU A 70 6.92 1.20 -2.68
N GLY A 71 6.79 -0.08 -2.98
CA GLY A 71 7.45 -1.14 -2.21
C GLY A 71 8.96 -0.94 -2.11
N ARG A 72 9.62 -0.59 -3.22
CA ARG A 72 11.08 -0.37 -3.25
C ARG A 72 11.53 0.92 -2.57
N GLY A 73 10.68 1.94 -2.52
CA GLY A 73 11.02 3.25 -1.95
C GLY A 73 10.69 3.41 -0.46
N LEU A 74 9.86 2.53 0.11
CA LEU A 74 9.50 2.58 1.52
C LEU A 74 10.71 2.26 2.42
N ALA A 75 10.71 2.82 3.63
CA ALA A 75 11.67 2.47 4.67
C ALA A 75 11.69 0.95 4.95
N GLU A 76 12.83 0.43 5.41
CA GLU A 76 12.95 -0.97 5.77
C GLU A 76 11.94 -1.33 6.88
N GLY A 77 11.37 -2.54 6.81
CA GLY A 77 10.38 -3.00 7.80
C GLY A 77 8.95 -2.52 7.58
N VAL A 78 8.68 -1.51 6.73
CA VAL A 78 7.30 -1.09 6.45
C VAL A 78 6.55 -2.15 5.64
N SER A 79 5.46 -2.67 6.20
CA SER A 79 4.59 -3.66 5.54
C SER A 79 3.65 -2.99 4.53
N VAL A 80 3.32 -3.67 3.43
CA VAL A 80 2.43 -3.13 2.38
C VAL A 80 1.21 -4.03 2.23
N TYR A 81 0.02 -3.45 2.39
CA TYR A 81 -1.22 -4.18 2.17
C TYR A 81 -1.44 -4.50 0.69
N TRP A 82 -2.05 -5.66 0.44
CA TRP A 82 -2.47 -6.10 -0.88
C TRP A 82 -3.67 -7.04 -0.77
N THR A 83 -4.70 -6.86 -1.59
CA THR A 83 -5.90 -7.73 -1.58
C THR A 83 -5.82 -8.88 -2.58
N GLY A 84 -4.73 -8.96 -3.35
CA GLY A 84 -4.53 -9.94 -4.42
C GLY A 84 -4.93 -9.43 -5.80
N ARG A 85 -5.41 -10.34 -6.66
CA ARG A 85 -5.72 -10.07 -8.08
C ARG A 85 -6.94 -9.15 -8.28
N ALA A 86 -7.81 -9.07 -7.29
CA ALA A 86 -9.00 -8.23 -7.28
C ALA A 86 -9.20 -7.62 -5.88
N ILE A 87 -10.12 -6.64 -5.78
CA ILE A 87 -10.51 -6.05 -4.49
C ILE A 87 -11.04 -7.13 -3.55
N CYS A 88 -11.97 -7.97 -4.03
CA CYS A 88 -12.34 -9.23 -3.42
C CYS A 88 -11.75 -10.36 -4.26
N SER A 89 -10.58 -10.89 -3.87
CA SER A 89 -9.92 -11.94 -4.65
C SER A 89 -10.63 -13.29 -4.43
N PRO A 90 -11.08 -14.00 -5.47
CA PRO A 90 -11.69 -15.32 -5.32
C PRO A 90 -10.68 -16.38 -4.86
N GLU A 91 -9.40 -16.15 -5.14
CA GLU A 91 -8.29 -17.00 -4.74
C GLU A 91 -7.04 -16.16 -4.45
N LEU A 92 -6.24 -16.61 -3.48
CA LEU A 92 -4.93 -16.05 -3.15
C LEU A 92 -3.85 -17.08 -3.42
N GLU A 93 -3.20 -16.97 -4.56
CA GLU A 93 -2.23 -17.96 -5.00
C GLU A 93 -0.79 -17.62 -4.61
N ALA A 94 -0.02 -18.63 -4.21
CA ALA A 94 1.39 -18.46 -3.84
C ALA A 94 2.25 -17.88 -4.98
N ARG A 95 1.90 -18.17 -6.25
CA ARG A 95 2.61 -17.61 -7.41
C ARG A 95 2.47 -16.10 -7.49
N ASP A 96 1.31 -15.57 -7.13
CA ASP A 96 1.02 -14.15 -7.17
C ASP A 96 1.69 -13.42 -6.01
N ALA A 97 1.67 -14.02 -4.82
CA ALA A 97 2.45 -13.55 -3.68
C ALA A 97 3.95 -13.47 -3.99
N LYS A 98 4.48 -14.44 -4.75
CA LYS A 98 5.89 -14.43 -5.19
C LYS A 98 6.16 -13.29 -6.18
N VAL A 99 5.28 -13.07 -7.16
CA VAL A 99 5.42 -11.95 -8.11
C VAL A 99 5.42 -10.61 -7.36
N PHE A 100 4.49 -10.43 -6.42
CA PHE A 100 4.46 -9.24 -5.57
C PHE A 100 5.78 -9.07 -4.81
N ALA A 101 6.27 -10.12 -4.16
CA ALA A 101 7.50 -10.08 -3.38
C ALA A 101 8.74 -9.77 -4.21
N ASP A 102 8.89 -10.42 -5.36
CA ASP A 102 10.04 -10.20 -6.25
C ASP A 102 10.02 -8.79 -6.88
N SER A 103 8.82 -8.26 -7.16
CA SER A 103 8.67 -6.96 -7.81
C SER A 103 8.85 -5.80 -6.83
N THR A 104 8.17 -5.87 -5.68
CA THR A 104 8.12 -4.79 -4.67
C THR A 104 9.26 -4.85 -3.67
N GLY A 105 9.93 -6.01 -3.53
CA GLY A 105 10.91 -6.26 -2.47
C GLY A 105 10.28 -6.55 -1.10
N ARG A 106 8.96 -6.76 -1.04
CA ARG A 106 8.21 -6.95 0.22
C ARG A 106 7.24 -8.11 0.11
N ARG A 107 7.10 -8.90 1.17
CA ARG A 107 6.01 -9.87 1.25
C ARG A 107 4.68 -9.11 1.33
N PRO A 108 3.63 -9.52 0.59
CA PRO A 108 2.34 -8.88 0.71
C PRO A 108 1.76 -9.11 2.11
N LEU A 109 1.26 -8.05 2.73
CA LEU A 109 0.38 -8.15 3.89
C LEU A 109 -1.05 -8.25 3.37
N TYR A 110 -1.68 -9.41 3.45
CA TYR A 110 -3.01 -9.56 2.87
C TYR A 110 -4.06 -8.77 3.65
N TRP A 111 -4.76 -7.88 2.95
CA TRP A 111 -6.06 -7.35 3.38
C TRP A 111 -7.12 -8.18 2.66
N ASP A 112 -7.66 -9.20 3.32
CA ASP A 112 -8.66 -10.06 2.69
C ASP A 112 -10.05 -9.45 2.86
N ASN A 113 -10.68 -9.06 1.76
CA ASN A 113 -12.02 -8.48 1.74
C ASN A 113 -13.13 -9.55 1.73
N PHE A 114 -12.80 -10.84 1.83
CA PHE A 114 -13.80 -11.87 2.11
C PHE A 114 -14.05 -11.99 3.63
N PRO A 115 -15.30 -11.98 4.14
CA PRO A 115 -16.59 -11.97 3.45
C PRO A 115 -17.29 -10.60 3.48
N VAL A 116 -16.53 -9.50 3.42
CA VAL A 116 -17.07 -8.14 3.54
C VAL A 116 -18.14 -7.93 2.46
N ASN A 117 -19.22 -7.21 2.82
CA ASN A 117 -20.38 -6.99 1.98
C ASN A 117 -20.85 -5.51 2.00
N ASP A 118 -19.93 -4.58 2.22
CA ASP A 118 -20.13 -3.16 2.02
C ASP A 118 -19.99 -2.75 0.54
N VAL A 119 -20.44 -1.54 0.18
CA VAL A 119 -20.36 -0.98 -1.19
C VAL A 119 -21.07 -1.88 -2.23
N ALA A 120 -20.77 -1.71 -3.53
CA ALA A 120 -21.36 -2.37 -4.70
C ALA A 120 -21.02 -3.87 -4.82
N MET A 121 -20.90 -4.58 -3.71
CA MET A 121 -20.79 -6.05 -3.69
C MET A 121 -22.15 -6.76 -3.87
N THR A 122 -23.21 -6.01 -4.17
CA THR A 122 -24.51 -6.53 -4.62
C THR A 122 -24.49 -6.77 -6.14
N GLY A 123 -23.67 -7.70 -6.64
CA GLY A 123 -23.72 -8.01 -8.08
C GLY A 123 -22.60 -8.85 -8.69
N GLU A 124 -21.77 -9.55 -7.90
CA GLU A 124 -20.92 -10.62 -8.45
C GLU A 124 -21.67 -11.96 -8.53
#